data_AF-A0A661V6U8-F1
#
_entry.id   AF-A0A661V6U8-F1
#
_cell.length_a   1.000
_cell.length_b   1.000
_cell.length_c   1.000
_cell.angle_alpha   90.00
_cell.angle_beta   90.00
_cell.angle_gamma   90.00
#
_symmetry.space_group_name_H-M   'P 1'
#
loop_
_entity.id
_entity.type
_entity.pdbx_description
1 polymer ?
#
loop_
_entity_poly.entity_id
_entity_poly.type
_entity_poly.pdbx_seq_one_letter_code
_entity_poly.pdbx_strand_id
1 'polypeptide(L)'
;IINRINNEILRKVAYLESAIQIPMFASDEKLNNEIREIISLINTPEKIPPNMVKRILKVMLKADYMAEIDILLSKIKNPIEQAELTMDIIDEYLLKNEISPSVYFGRKIKDIEYASRAMLSIIEHLLKRNNIGEAILLTINQIPDVSIKGAAFHAIVEHYIASGNLEKALQIVNKIKHPFLKISAQLAVSEHFINKREIENANKLISDAINLAQELEEELKYELIRRIIILKLKNNLKINLDDLIAKLSSFFLKTKLAIVYIRFCKDDEKASVIDRILEFIQQIRKEKDKAILLTETALAALGRSSEIL
;
A
#
# COMPACT_ATOMS: atom_id res chain seq x y z
N ILE A 1 -22.54 -38.25 9.87
CA ILE A 1 -21.21 -38.51 9.26
C ILE A 1 -20.29 -37.31 9.43
N ILE A 2 -20.67 -36.11 8.95
CA ILE A 2 -19.88 -34.87 9.08
C ILE A 2 -19.44 -34.59 10.54
N ASN A 3 -20.35 -34.67 11.51
CA ASN A 3 -19.99 -34.47 12.94
C ASN A 3 -18.99 -35.49 13.47
N ARG A 4 -19.00 -36.74 12.96
CA ARG A 4 -18.05 -37.77 13.37
C ARG A 4 -16.66 -37.47 12.81
N ILE A 5 -16.58 -37.06 11.55
CA ILE A 5 -15.33 -36.66 10.89
C ILE A 5 -14.75 -35.41 11.57
N ASN A 6 -15.57 -34.38 11.82
CA ASN A 6 -15.12 -33.17 12.50
C ASN A 6 -14.60 -33.47 13.92
N ASN A 7 -15.27 -34.35 14.67
CA ASN A 7 -14.82 -34.77 16.00
C ASN A 7 -13.50 -35.55 15.95
N GLU A 8 -13.31 -36.38 14.93
CA GLU A 8 -12.08 -37.14 14.73
C GLU A 8 -10.90 -36.20 14.39
N ILE A 9 -11.10 -35.28 13.44
CA ILE A 9 -10.11 -34.25 13.10
C ILE A 9 -9.75 -33.42 14.33
N LEU A 10 -10.74 -32.98 15.13
CA LEU A 10 -10.50 -32.23 16.36
C LEU A 10 -9.63 -32.99 17.36
N ARG A 11 -9.87 -34.29 17.54
CA ARG A 11 -9.05 -35.12 18.45
C ARG A 11 -7.60 -35.21 17.96
N LYS A 12 -7.40 -35.41 16.66
CA LYS A 12 -6.06 -35.49 16.05
C LYS A 12 -5.32 -34.16 16.13
N VAL A 13 -5.99 -33.05 15.83
CA VAL A 13 -5.42 -31.70 15.96
C VAL A 13 -5.04 -31.40 17.41
N ALA A 14 -5.88 -31.74 18.39
CA ALA A 14 -5.56 -31.55 19.80
C ALA A 14 -4.34 -32.39 20.24
N TYR A 15 -4.23 -33.62 19.73
CA TYR A 15 -3.03 -34.44 19.94
C TYR A 15 -1.78 -33.76 19.38
N LEU A 16 -1.81 -33.30 18.12
CA LEU A 16 -0.67 -32.62 17.50
C LEU A 16 -0.27 -31.34 18.25
N GLU A 17 -1.23 -30.53 18.70
CA GLU A 17 -0.96 -29.33 19.49
C GLU A 17 -0.22 -29.64 20.80
N SER A 18 -0.57 -30.75 21.46
CA SER A 18 0.11 -31.18 22.68
C SER A 18 1.52 -31.71 22.38
N ALA A 19 1.68 -32.46 21.29
CA ALA A 19 2.92 -33.13 20.97
C ALA A 19 4.01 -32.16 20.46
N ILE A 20 3.63 -31.14 19.69
CA ILE A 20 4.57 -30.15 19.13
C ILE A 20 5.17 -29.23 20.22
N GLN A 21 4.57 -29.17 21.41
CA GLN A 21 5.15 -28.45 22.55
C GLN A 21 6.37 -29.15 23.16
N ILE A 22 6.62 -30.41 22.78
CA ILE A 22 7.68 -31.23 23.34
C ILE A 22 8.81 -31.36 22.29
N PRO A 23 9.98 -30.73 22.48
CA PRO A 23 11.04 -30.62 21.46
C PRO A 23 11.56 -31.96 20.91
N MET A 24 11.41 -33.03 21.68
CA MET A 24 11.92 -34.36 21.35
C MET A 24 11.09 -35.11 20.29
N PHE A 25 9.88 -34.65 19.96
CA PHE A 25 8.93 -35.37 19.10
C PHE A 25 8.73 -34.77 17.70
N ALA A 26 9.42 -33.67 17.35
CA ALA A 26 9.20 -32.96 16.07
C ALA A 26 9.48 -33.80 14.80
N SER A 27 10.13 -34.97 14.93
CA SER A 27 10.42 -35.90 13.84
C SER A 27 9.83 -37.30 14.08
N ASP A 28 8.75 -37.40 14.86
CA ASP A 28 8.07 -38.67 15.18
C ASP A 28 7.19 -39.14 14.00
N GLU A 29 7.41 -40.38 13.55
CA GLU A 29 6.60 -41.06 12.53
C GLU A 29 5.10 -41.00 12.85
N LYS A 30 4.74 -41.01 14.14
CA LYS A 30 3.37 -40.87 14.60
C LYS A 30 2.76 -39.51 14.25
N LEU A 31 3.50 -38.40 14.37
CA LEU A 31 3.00 -37.08 13.97
C LEU A 31 2.75 -37.02 12.46
N ASN A 32 3.68 -37.56 11.68
CA ASN A 32 3.56 -37.63 10.23
C ASN A 32 2.31 -38.43 9.81
N ASN A 33 2.04 -39.55 10.49
CA ASN A 33 0.85 -40.36 10.23
C ASN A 33 -0.45 -39.61 10.60
N GLU A 34 -0.49 -38.94 11.75
CA GLU A 34 -1.64 -38.13 12.15
C GLU A 34 -1.93 -36.99 11.15
N ILE A 35 -0.88 -36.29 10.68
CA ILE A 35 -0.98 -35.25 9.67
C ILE A 35 -1.53 -35.81 8.34
N ARG A 36 -0.99 -36.93 7.86
CA ARG A 36 -1.45 -37.58 6.62
C ARG A 36 -2.92 -38.00 6.74
N GLU A 37 -3.31 -38.55 7.89
CA GLU A 37 -4.70 -38.94 8.15
C GLU A 37 -5.63 -37.72 8.18
N ILE A 38 -5.24 -36.61 8.83
CA ILE A 38 -5.98 -35.36 8.78
C ILE A 38 -6.18 -34.92 7.33
N ILE A 39 -5.12 -34.86 6.51
CA ILE A 39 -5.22 -34.45 5.11
C ILE A 39 -6.16 -35.38 4.31
N SER A 40 -6.12 -36.68 4.58
CA SER A 40 -7.00 -37.68 3.95
C SER A 40 -8.48 -37.48 4.34
N LEU A 41 -8.74 -37.14 5.60
CA LEU A 41 -10.10 -36.83 6.07
C LEU A 41 -10.61 -35.51 5.47
N ILE A 42 -9.72 -34.55 5.23
CA ILE A 42 -10.04 -33.26 4.61
C ILE A 42 -10.02 -33.38 3.08
N ASN A 43 -11.04 -34.03 2.54
CA ASN A 43 -11.23 -34.10 1.07
C ASN A 43 -11.85 -32.82 0.50
N THR A 44 -12.67 -32.12 1.28
CA THR A 44 -13.30 -30.83 0.92
C THR A 44 -13.23 -29.90 2.12
N PRO A 45 -12.19 -29.05 2.24
CA PRO A 45 -12.00 -28.14 3.36
C PRO A 45 -13.23 -27.28 3.68
N GLU A 46 -14.05 -26.95 2.68
CA GLU A 46 -15.24 -26.11 2.83
C GLU A 46 -16.37 -26.77 3.62
N LYS A 47 -16.33 -28.10 3.80
CA LYS A 47 -17.26 -28.83 4.67
C LYS A 47 -16.83 -28.82 6.14
N ILE A 48 -15.66 -28.24 6.42
CA ILE A 48 -15.08 -28.15 7.74
C ILE A 48 -15.21 -26.69 8.20
N PRO A 49 -15.53 -26.46 9.49
CA PRO A 49 -15.54 -25.10 10.02
C PRO A 49 -14.23 -24.34 9.72
N PRO A 50 -14.28 -23.10 9.17
CA PRO A 50 -13.08 -22.36 8.76
C PRO A 50 -12.06 -22.17 9.89
N ASN A 51 -12.52 -21.98 11.12
CA ASN A 51 -11.67 -21.91 12.31
C ASN A 51 -10.87 -23.19 12.58
N MET A 52 -11.42 -24.36 12.22
CA MET A 52 -10.72 -25.64 12.34
C MET A 52 -9.62 -25.77 11.28
N VAL A 53 -9.88 -25.36 10.03
CA VAL A 53 -8.86 -25.32 8.96
C VAL A 53 -7.70 -24.41 9.36
N LYS A 54 -7.98 -23.21 9.87
CA LYS A 54 -6.96 -22.29 10.42
C LYS A 54 -6.13 -22.95 11.52
N ARG A 55 -6.78 -23.65 12.45
CA ARG A 55 -6.10 -24.34 13.55
C ARG A 55 -5.17 -25.45 13.05
N ILE A 56 -5.62 -26.26 12.09
CA ILE A 56 -4.81 -27.30 11.45
C ILE A 56 -3.57 -26.71 10.77
N LEU A 57 -3.77 -25.66 9.96
CA LEU A 57 -2.67 -24.98 9.26
C LEU A 57 -1.65 -24.42 10.25
N LYS A 58 -2.10 -23.81 11.36
CA LYS A 58 -1.22 -23.30 12.42
C LYS A 58 -0.39 -24.40 13.08
N VAL A 59 -0.99 -25.56 13.31
CA VAL A 59 -0.29 -26.74 13.86
C VAL A 59 0.77 -27.24 12.89
N MET A 60 0.41 -27.39 11.61
CA MET A 60 1.34 -27.79 10.55
C MET A 60 2.52 -26.82 10.43
N LEU A 61 2.25 -25.52 10.51
CA LEU A 61 3.26 -24.46 10.37
C LEU A 61 4.25 -24.39 11.54
N LYS A 62 3.79 -24.74 12.75
CA LYS A 62 4.68 -24.85 13.92
C LYS A 62 5.62 -26.04 13.82
N ALA A 63 5.21 -27.10 13.13
CA ALA A 63 5.99 -28.31 12.92
C ALA A 63 6.66 -28.38 11.54
N ASP A 64 6.67 -27.27 10.80
CA ASP A 64 7.35 -27.12 9.50
C ASP A 64 6.89 -28.11 8.40
N TYR A 65 5.61 -28.49 8.44
CA TYR A 65 4.98 -29.36 7.44
C TYR A 65 4.57 -28.59 6.17
N MET A 66 5.55 -28.00 5.49
CA MET A 66 5.33 -27.12 4.33
C MET A 66 4.58 -27.81 3.18
N ALA A 67 4.94 -29.06 2.86
CA ALA A 67 4.33 -29.80 1.76
C ALA A 67 2.85 -30.10 2.03
N GLU A 68 2.53 -30.44 3.27
CA GLU A 68 1.17 -30.72 3.73
C GLU A 68 0.30 -29.46 3.77
N ILE A 69 0.89 -28.31 4.12
CA ILE A 69 0.23 -27.01 4.01
C ILE A 69 -0.14 -26.73 2.55
N ASP A 70 0.79 -26.90 1.59
CA ASP A 70 0.50 -26.71 0.16
C ASP A 70 -0.62 -27.64 -0.33
N ILE A 71 -0.59 -28.91 0.07
CA ILE A 71 -1.66 -29.86 -0.26
C ILE A 71 -3.01 -29.37 0.29
N LEU A 72 -3.08 -29.00 1.57
CA LEU A 72 -4.33 -28.58 2.18
C LEU A 72 -4.88 -27.29 1.55
N LEU A 73 -4.03 -26.28 1.33
CA LEU A 73 -4.41 -25.03 0.65
C LEU A 73 -4.87 -25.28 -0.79
N SER A 74 -4.24 -26.21 -1.52
CA SER A 74 -4.62 -26.54 -2.90
C SER A 74 -6.03 -27.12 -3.02
N LYS A 75 -6.54 -27.77 -1.96
CA LYS A 75 -7.89 -28.34 -1.89
C LYS A 75 -8.98 -27.28 -1.67
N ILE A 76 -8.62 -26.05 -1.29
CA ILE A 76 -9.57 -24.94 -1.07
C ILE A 76 -9.97 -24.36 -2.43
N LYS A 77 -11.25 -24.49 -2.77
CA LYS A 77 -11.81 -24.07 -4.06
C LYS A 77 -12.09 -22.58 -4.11
N ASN A 78 -12.56 -22.00 -3.01
CA ASN A 78 -12.82 -20.58 -2.94
C ASN A 78 -11.47 -19.82 -3.00
N PRO A 79 -11.22 -19.01 -4.06
CA PRO A 79 -9.93 -18.35 -4.24
C PRO A 79 -9.67 -17.27 -3.19
N ILE A 80 -10.70 -16.61 -2.67
CA ILE A 80 -10.56 -15.58 -1.63
C ILE A 80 -10.20 -16.25 -0.30
N GLU A 81 -10.94 -17.29 0.10
CA GLU A 81 -10.64 -18.04 1.33
C GLU A 81 -9.25 -18.69 1.28
N GLN A 82 -8.87 -19.25 0.13
CA GLN A 82 -7.54 -19.79 -0.08
C GLN A 82 -6.47 -18.70 0.05
N ALA A 83 -6.71 -17.52 -0.53
CA ALA A 83 -5.78 -16.41 -0.46
C ALA A 83 -5.60 -15.90 0.98
N GLU A 84 -6.68 -15.69 1.73
CA GLU A 84 -6.62 -15.25 3.12
C GLU A 84 -5.83 -16.21 4.01
N LEU A 85 -6.08 -17.52 3.89
CA LEU A 85 -5.33 -18.53 4.62
C LEU A 85 -3.86 -18.59 4.20
N THR A 86 -3.58 -18.38 2.91
CA THR A 86 -2.21 -18.35 2.39
C THR A 86 -1.46 -17.10 2.89
N MET A 87 -2.13 -15.95 3.02
CA MET A 87 -1.57 -14.75 3.64
C MET A 87 -1.20 -14.98 5.11
N ASP A 88 -2.08 -15.61 5.89
CA ASP A 88 -1.79 -16.00 7.28
C ASP A 88 -0.49 -16.85 7.37
N ILE A 89 -0.29 -17.77 6.42
CA ILE A 89 0.93 -18.59 6.35
C ILE A 89 2.17 -17.77 5.96
N ILE A 90 2.05 -16.86 4.99
CA ILE A 90 3.14 -15.99 4.55
C ILE A 90 3.60 -15.11 5.70
N ASP A 91 2.69 -14.48 6.43
CA ASP A 91 3.01 -13.60 7.55
C ASP A 91 3.80 -14.34 8.64
N GLU A 92 3.42 -15.57 8.95
CA GLU A 92 4.13 -16.42 9.91
C GLU A 92 5.53 -16.82 9.44
N TYR A 93 5.72 -17.13 8.16
CA TYR A 93 7.07 -17.34 7.61
C TYR A 93 7.91 -16.05 7.62
N LEU A 94 7.31 -14.89 7.32
CA LEU A 94 7.99 -13.60 7.43
C LEU A 94 8.40 -13.28 8.86
N LEU A 95 7.57 -13.62 9.87
CA LEU A 95 7.92 -13.49 11.29
C LEU A 95 9.16 -14.32 11.65
N LYS A 96 9.30 -15.53 11.07
CA LYS A 96 10.50 -16.38 11.18
C LYS A 96 11.66 -15.93 10.28
N ASN A 97 11.47 -14.89 9.46
CA ASN A 97 12.40 -14.42 8.45
C ASN A 97 12.70 -15.42 7.32
N GLU A 98 11.74 -16.28 7.01
CA GLU A 98 11.84 -17.29 5.95
C GLU A 98 11.22 -16.76 4.65
N ILE A 99 12.05 -16.14 3.81
CA ILE A 99 11.61 -15.50 2.57
C ILE A 99 11.21 -16.52 1.51
N SER A 100 11.97 -17.61 1.36
CA SER A 100 11.72 -18.58 0.28
C SER A 100 10.35 -19.27 0.39
N PRO A 101 9.92 -19.76 1.57
CA PRO A 101 8.56 -20.27 1.75
C PRO A 101 7.49 -19.19 1.53
N SER A 102 7.73 -17.95 2.01
CA SER A 102 6.82 -16.83 1.81
C SER A 102 6.56 -16.56 0.31
N VAL A 103 7.62 -16.48 -0.49
CA VAL A 103 7.52 -16.29 -1.95
C VAL A 103 6.86 -17.50 -2.62
N TYR A 104 7.18 -18.72 -2.17
CA TYR A 104 6.57 -19.95 -2.68
C TYR A 104 5.05 -19.91 -2.53
N PHE A 105 4.56 -19.63 -1.32
CA PHE A 105 3.11 -19.58 -1.05
C PHE A 105 2.45 -18.38 -1.73
N GLY A 106 3.11 -17.21 -1.79
CA GLY A 106 2.60 -16.05 -2.50
C GLY A 106 2.32 -16.33 -3.98
N ARG A 107 3.17 -17.11 -4.64
CA ARG A 107 2.98 -17.53 -6.06
C ARG A 107 1.80 -18.48 -6.26
N LYS A 108 1.33 -19.15 -5.21
CA LYS A 108 0.22 -20.11 -5.26
C LYS A 108 -1.14 -19.46 -5.01
N ILE A 109 -1.17 -18.19 -4.64
CA ILE A 109 -2.43 -17.45 -4.50
C ILE A 109 -3.04 -17.28 -5.88
N LYS A 110 -4.29 -17.74 -6.03
CA LYS A 110 -5.01 -17.72 -7.32
C LYS A 110 -5.56 -16.34 -7.66
N ASP A 111 -5.98 -15.60 -6.64
CA ASP A 111 -6.51 -14.25 -6.81
C ASP A 111 -5.37 -13.25 -7.05
N ILE A 112 -5.50 -12.45 -8.11
CA ILE A 112 -4.43 -11.56 -8.59
C ILE A 112 -4.15 -10.43 -7.60
N GLU A 113 -5.19 -9.88 -6.97
CA GLU A 113 -5.05 -8.78 -6.01
C GLU A 113 -4.34 -9.31 -4.76
N TYR A 114 -4.81 -10.43 -4.20
CA TYR A 114 -4.17 -11.04 -3.04
C TYR A 114 -2.74 -11.49 -3.33
N ALA A 115 -2.47 -12.10 -4.49
CA ALA A 115 -1.11 -12.49 -4.87
C ALA A 115 -0.18 -11.28 -4.94
N SER A 116 -0.67 -10.17 -5.50
CA SER A 116 0.07 -8.91 -5.56
C SER A 116 0.33 -8.33 -4.16
N ARG A 117 -0.66 -8.35 -3.27
CA ARG A 117 -0.54 -7.89 -1.88
C ARG A 117 0.40 -8.74 -1.04
N ALA A 118 0.39 -10.06 -1.26
CA ALA A 118 1.34 -10.99 -0.64
C ALA A 118 2.77 -10.62 -1.01
N MET A 119 3.03 -10.43 -2.30
CA MET A 119 4.35 -10.03 -2.79
C MET A 119 4.77 -8.67 -2.25
N LEU A 120 3.87 -7.69 -2.18
CA LEU A 120 4.15 -6.39 -1.56
C LEU A 120 4.57 -6.55 -0.09
N SER A 121 3.87 -7.38 0.68
CA SER A 121 4.19 -7.62 2.10
C SER A 121 5.59 -8.23 2.28
N ILE A 122 5.96 -9.19 1.41
CA ILE A 122 7.30 -9.79 1.37
C ILE A 122 8.35 -8.73 1.01
N ILE A 123 8.08 -7.86 0.02
CA ILE A 123 8.97 -6.78 -0.40
C ILE A 123 9.19 -5.77 0.73
N GLU A 124 8.14 -5.35 1.42
CA GLU A 124 8.26 -4.45 2.57
C GLU A 124 9.10 -5.06 3.70
N HIS A 125 8.94 -6.37 3.95
CA HIS A 125 9.77 -7.09 4.92
C HIS A 125 11.25 -7.13 4.51
N LEU A 126 11.53 -7.38 3.23
CA LEU A 126 12.89 -7.34 2.67
C LEU A 126 13.53 -5.95 2.81
N LEU A 127 12.75 -4.89 2.53
CA LEU A 127 13.21 -3.50 2.66
C LEU A 127 13.57 -3.15 4.10
N LYS A 128 12.73 -3.53 5.08
CA LYS A 128 13.03 -3.35 6.52
C LYS A 128 14.35 -3.99 6.95
N ARG A 129 14.80 -5.02 6.22
CA ARG A 129 16.08 -5.73 6.45
C ARG A 129 17.18 -5.33 5.48
N ASN A 130 16.96 -4.27 4.71
CA ASN A 130 17.90 -3.72 3.73
C ASN A 130 18.28 -4.70 2.60
N ASN A 131 17.46 -5.72 2.33
CA ASN A 131 17.63 -6.63 1.19
C ASN A 131 16.94 -6.06 -0.06
N ILE A 132 17.49 -4.95 -0.55
CA ILE A 132 16.87 -4.15 -1.61
C ILE A 132 16.94 -4.86 -2.98
N GLY A 133 18.01 -5.62 -3.22
CA GLY A 133 18.22 -6.32 -4.50
C GLY A 133 17.12 -7.34 -4.77
N GLU A 134 16.81 -8.17 -3.77
CA GLU A 134 15.73 -9.15 -3.86
C GLU A 134 14.36 -8.47 -3.94
N ALA A 135 14.14 -7.41 -3.15
CA ALA A 135 12.92 -6.60 -3.21
C ALA A 135 12.64 -6.07 -4.63
N ILE A 136 13.67 -5.56 -5.32
CA ILE A 136 13.56 -5.09 -6.71
C ILE A 136 13.22 -6.25 -7.65
N LEU A 137 13.90 -7.40 -7.53
CA LEU A 137 13.67 -8.57 -8.39
C LEU A 137 12.24 -9.12 -8.23
N LEU A 138 11.74 -9.20 -7.00
CA LEU A 138 10.35 -9.62 -6.74
C LEU A 138 9.37 -8.61 -7.32
N THR A 139 9.59 -7.31 -7.14
CA THR A 139 8.70 -6.27 -7.67
C THR A 139 8.60 -6.36 -9.19
N ILE A 140 9.73 -6.54 -9.89
CA ILE A 140 9.76 -6.65 -11.35
C ILE A 140 9.02 -7.90 -11.83
N ASN A 141 9.25 -9.05 -11.19
CA ASN A 141 8.87 -10.35 -11.76
C ASN A 141 7.59 -10.97 -11.17
N GLN A 142 7.15 -10.53 -9.99
CA GLN A 142 6.14 -11.27 -9.21
C GLN A 142 4.87 -10.48 -8.90
N ILE A 143 4.85 -9.16 -9.11
CA ILE A 143 3.62 -8.37 -8.96
C ILE A 143 2.96 -8.14 -10.32
N PRO A 144 1.81 -8.79 -10.60
CA PRO A 144 1.06 -8.59 -11.83
C PRO A 144 0.24 -7.29 -11.83
N ASP A 145 -0.36 -6.91 -10.70
CA ASP A 145 -1.18 -5.71 -10.62
C ASP A 145 -0.34 -4.44 -10.74
N VAL A 146 -0.71 -3.53 -11.65
CA VAL A 146 0.09 -2.34 -11.97
C VAL A 146 0.12 -1.34 -10.83
N SER A 147 -0.98 -1.21 -10.09
CA SER A 147 -1.12 -0.27 -8.97
C SER A 147 -0.28 -0.75 -7.78
N ILE A 148 -0.41 -2.02 -7.40
CA ILE A 148 0.36 -2.63 -6.32
C ILE A 148 1.85 -2.69 -6.69
N LYS A 149 2.19 -2.97 -7.96
CA LYS A 149 3.58 -2.92 -8.44
C LYS A 149 4.16 -1.51 -8.33
N GLY A 150 3.35 -0.51 -8.67
CA GLY A 150 3.71 0.89 -8.48
C GLY A 150 3.97 1.22 -7.01
N ALA A 151 3.15 0.68 -6.09
CA ALA A 151 3.31 0.91 -4.65
C ALA A 151 4.59 0.25 -4.11
N ALA A 152 4.90 -0.97 -4.55
CA ALA A 152 6.15 -1.65 -4.21
C ALA A 152 7.38 -0.87 -4.70
N PHE A 153 7.38 -0.40 -5.95
CA PHE A 153 8.46 0.46 -6.44
C PHE A 153 8.53 1.79 -5.68
N HIS A 154 7.40 2.39 -5.31
CA HIS A 154 7.38 3.60 -4.48
C HIS A 154 8.03 3.34 -3.11
N ALA A 155 7.75 2.22 -2.46
CA ALA A 155 8.39 1.84 -1.20
C ALA A 155 9.92 1.69 -1.36
N ILE A 156 10.38 1.11 -2.48
CA ILE A 156 11.81 1.03 -2.81
C ILE A 156 12.42 2.43 -3.03
N VAL A 157 11.69 3.35 -3.67
CA VAL A 157 12.13 4.75 -3.83
C VAL A 157 12.33 5.41 -2.48
N GLU A 158 11.35 5.33 -1.58
CA GLU A 158 11.44 5.87 -0.21
C GLU A 158 12.64 5.29 0.56
N HIS A 159 12.87 3.98 0.43
CA HIS A 159 14.03 3.33 1.05
C HIS A 159 15.36 3.90 0.52
N TYR A 160 15.48 4.09 -0.80
CA TYR A 160 16.67 4.70 -1.38
C TYR A 160 16.84 6.16 -0.95
N ILE A 161 15.75 6.94 -0.88
CA ILE A 161 15.76 8.31 -0.36
C ILE A 161 16.26 8.34 1.08
N ALA A 162 15.74 7.45 1.95
CA ALA A 162 16.14 7.35 3.35
C ALA A 162 17.62 6.98 3.51
N SER A 163 18.15 6.14 2.61
CA SER A 163 19.59 5.81 2.56
C SER A 163 20.46 6.87 1.88
N GLY A 164 19.87 7.97 1.39
CA GLY A 164 20.57 9.05 0.69
C GLY A 164 20.96 8.75 -0.76
N ASN A 165 20.55 7.61 -1.32
CA ASN A 165 20.93 7.15 -2.66
C ASN A 165 19.93 7.62 -3.74
N LEU A 166 19.93 8.92 -4.02
CA LEU A 166 18.95 9.56 -4.91
C LEU A 166 19.04 9.11 -6.37
N GLU A 167 20.24 8.79 -6.84
CA GLU A 167 20.41 8.29 -8.21
C GLU A 167 19.66 6.97 -8.41
N LYS A 168 19.80 6.03 -7.47
CA LYS A 168 19.03 4.78 -7.49
C LYS A 168 17.54 5.02 -7.29
N ALA A 169 17.15 5.95 -6.42
CA ALA A 169 15.75 6.34 -6.26
C ALA A 169 15.14 6.77 -7.60
N LEU A 170 15.81 7.65 -8.35
CA LEU A 170 15.38 8.10 -9.68
C LEU A 170 15.31 6.98 -10.71
N GLN A 171 16.25 6.03 -10.68
CA GLN A 171 16.20 4.86 -11.55
C GLN A 171 14.95 4.01 -11.28
N ILE A 172 14.54 3.87 -10.01
CA ILE A 172 13.32 3.13 -9.65
C ILE A 172 12.05 3.92 -9.99
N VAL A 173 12.01 5.24 -9.80
CA VAL A 173 10.90 6.10 -10.24
C VAL A 173 10.54 5.83 -11.71
N ASN A 174 11.55 5.69 -12.57
CA ASN A 174 11.34 5.42 -14.00
C ASN A 174 10.75 4.03 -14.31
N LYS A 175 10.80 3.09 -13.36
CA LYS A 175 10.16 1.77 -13.49
C LYS A 175 8.68 1.77 -13.09
N ILE A 176 8.21 2.83 -12.45
CA ILE A 176 6.80 2.96 -12.03
C ILE A 176 5.95 3.28 -13.27
N LYS A 177 5.04 2.37 -13.60
CA LYS A 177 4.09 2.54 -14.73
C LYS A 177 2.80 3.23 -14.32
N HIS A 178 2.36 3.05 -13.07
CA HIS A 178 1.13 3.67 -12.58
C HIS A 178 1.34 5.21 -12.46
N PRO A 179 0.62 6.05 -13.22
CA PRO A 179 0.92 7.48 -13.34
C PRO A 179 0.94 8.23 -12.01
N PHE A 180 -0.10 8.05 -11.18
CA PHE A 180 -0.17 8.71 -9.87
C PHE A 180 1.00 8.36 -8.94
N LEU A 181 1.39 7.08 -8.91
CA LEU A 181 2.46 6.60 -8.03
C LEU A 181 3.83 7.03 -8.54
N LYS A 182 4.00 7.13 -9.87
CA LYS A 182 5.21 7.69 -10.48
C LYS A 182 5.39 9.15 -10.06
N ILE A 183 4.33 9.94 -10.16
CA ILE A 183 4.37 11.35 -9.78
C ILE A 183 4.60 11.49 -8.27
N SER A 184 3.91 10.72 -7.44
CA SER A 184 4.14 10.72 -5.99
C SER A 184 5.60 10.44 -5.63
N ALA A 185 6.21 9.44 -6.29
CA ALA A 185 7.61 9.09 -6.08
C ALA A 185 8.57 10.20 -6.58
N GLN A 186 8.27 10.86 -7.71
CA GLN A 186 9.02 12.05 -8.16
C GLN A 186 8.97 13.18 -7.13
N LEU A 187 7.80 13.44 -6.55
CA LEU A 187 7.63 14.47 -5.52
C LEU A 187 8.40 14.12 -4.24
N ALA A 188 8.43 12.84 -3.83
CA ALA A 188 9.25 12.40 -2.70
C ALA A 188 10.75 12.65 -2.93
N VAL A 189 11.27 12.32 -4.12
CA VAL A 189 12.66 12.62 -4.48
C VAL A 189 12.90 14.14 -4.50
N SER A 190 11.95 14.92 -5.01
CA SER A 190 12.02 16.39 -5.05
C SER A 190 12.10 17.00 -3.65
N GLU A 191 11.30 16.51 -2.71
CA GLU A 191 11.34 16.90 -1.30
C GLU A 191 12.72 16.67 -0.68
N HIS A 192 13.37 15.56 -1.01
CA HIS A 192 14.72 15.31 -0.54
C HIS A 192 15.75 16.27 -1.17
N PHE A 193 15.64 16.58 -2.47
CA PHE A 193 16.49 17.60 -3.11
C PHE A 193 16.34 18.96 -2.43
N ILE A 194 15.10 19.35 -2.10
CA ILE A 194 14.81 20.57 -1.35
C ILE A 194 15.54 20.57 0.00
N ASN A 195 15.47 19.47 0.75
CA ASN A 195 16.14 19.33 2.04
C ASN A 195 17.67 19.44 1.92
N LYS A 196 18.24 19.01 0.79
CA LYS A 196 19.66 19.18 0.46
C LYS A 196 20.00 20.55 -0.16
N ARG A 197 19.03 21.46 -0.28
CA ARG A 197 19.15 22.77 -0.94
C ARG A 197 19.49 22.69 -2.44
N GLU A 198 19.22 21.57 -3.07
CA GLU A 198 19.36 21.37 -4.52
C GLU A 198 18.07 21.78 -5.25
N ILE A 199 17.75 23.08 -5.18
CA ILE A 199 16.45 23.63 -5.59
C ILE A 199 16.21 23.48 -7.10
N GLU A 200 17.24 23.58 -7.93
CA GLU A 200 17.13 23.38 -9.38
C GLU A 200 16.71 21.95 -9.73
N ASN A 201 17.31 20.95 -9.07
CA ASN A 201 16.96 19.53 -9.26
C ASN A 201 15.52 19.25 -8.83
N ALA A 202 15.10 19.79 -7.69
CA ALA A 202 13.73 19.70 -7.22
C ALA A 202 12.73 20.35 -8.19
N ASN A 203 13.01 21.56 -8.67
CA ASN A 203 12.13 22.26 -9.62
C ASN A 203 11.97 21.48 -10.93
N LYS A 204 13.03 20.82 -11.41
CA LYS A 204 12.97 20.01 -12.62
C LYS A 204 12.02 18.83 -12.44
N LEU A 205 12.20 18.04 -11.38
CA LEU A 205 11.32 16.91 -11.09
C LEU A 205 9.87 17.33 -10.85
N ILE A 206 9.65 18.44 -10.15
CA ILE A 206 8.30 18.98 -9.93
C ILE A 206 7.67 19.42 -11.26
N SER A 207 8.41 20.06 -12.16
CA SER A 207 7.90 20.41 -13.48
C SER A 207 7.50 19.16 -14.29
N ASP A 208 8.32 18.11 -14.26
CA ASP A 208 7.99 16.83 -14.90
C ASP A 208 6.73 16.21 -14.29
N ALA A 209 6.61 16.23 -12.96
CA ALA A 209 5.43 15.77 -12.23
C ALA A 209 4.15 16.53 -12.61
N ILE A 210 4.23 17.85 -12.76
CA ILE A 210 3.11 18.71 -13.18
C ILE A 210 2.63 18.32 -14.59
N ASN A 211 3.56 18.10 -15.51
CA ASN A 211 3.22 17.70 -16.89
C ASN A 211 2.54 16.33 -16.91
N LEU A 212 3.07 15.36 -16.17
CA LEU A 212 2.48 14.02 -16.07
C LEU A 212 1.10 14.03 -15.41
N ALA A 213 0.84 14.96 -14.49
CA ALA A 213 -0.45 15.07 -13.81
C ALA A 213 -1.59 15.51 -14.75
N GLN A 214 -1.31 16.04 -15.94
CA GLN A 214 -2.35 16.51 -16.88
C GLN A 214 -3.30 15.40 -17.32
N GLU A 215 -2.78 14.19 -17.50
CA GLU A 215 -3.50 12.99 -17.95
C GLU A 215 -4.28 12.29 -16.84
N LEU A 216 -4.22 12.78 -15.60
CA LEU A 216 -4.92 12.19 -14.47
C LEU A 216 -6.37 12.64 -14.36
N GLU A 217 -7.18 11.77 -13.77
CA GLU A 217 -8.49 12.13 -13.23
C GLU A 217 -8.40 13.31 -12.26
N GLU A 218 -9.48 14.09 -12.20
CA GLU A 218 -9.45 15.42 -11.62
C GLU A 218 -9.15 15.42 -10.12
N GLU A 219 -9.67 14.45 -9.36
CA GLU A 219 -9.40 14.32 -7.92
C GLU A 219 -7.94 13.92 -7.65
N LEU A 220 -7.38 13.00 -8.44
CA LEU A 220 -5.96 12.62 -8.32
C LEU A 220 -5.04 13.79 -8.69
N LYS A 221 -5.43 14.55 -9.72
CA LYS A 221 -4.75 15.78 -10.13
C LYS A 221 -4.79 16.83 -9.02
N TYR A 222 -5.95 17.02 -8.37
CA TYR A 222 -6.10 17.92 -7.22
C TYR A 222 -5.15 17.56 -6.08
N GLU A 223 -5.07 16.28 -5.68
CA GLU A 223 -4.19 15.85 -4.58
C GLU A 223 -2.70 16.12 -4.87
N LEU A 224 -2.25 15.87 -6.09
CA LEU A 224 -0.87 16.12 -6.48
C LEU A 224 -0.55 17.61 -6.57
N ILE A 225 -1.44 18.40 -7.18
CA ILE A 225 -1.25 19.85 -7.27
C ILE A 225 -1.26 20.47 -5.87
N ARG A 226 -2.16 20.03 -4.98
CA ARG A 226 -2.20 20.45 -3.58
C ARG A 226 -0.86 20.20 -2.89
N ARG A 227 -0.28 19.01 -3.05
CA ARG A 227 1.05 18.69 -2.51
C ARG A 227 2.12 19.63 -3.08
N ILE A 228 2.14 19.85 -4.40
CA ILE A 228 3.11 20.73 -5.07
C ILE A 228 3.02 22.18 -4.56
N ILE A 229 1.81 22.71 -4.37
CA ILE A 229 1.60 24.05 -3.81
C ILE A 229 2.20 24.15 -2.41
N ILE A 230 1.94 23.17 -1.55
CA ILE A 230 2.50 23.16 -0.19
C ILE A 230 4.04 23.14 -0.24
N LEU A 231 4.64 22.33 -1.12
CA LEU A 231 6.09 22.29 -1.30
C LEU A 231 6.65 23.62 -1.79
N LYS A 232 5.98 24.24 -2.76
CA LYS A 232 6.35 25.57 -3.27
C LYS A 232 6.39 26.59 -2.16
N LEU A 233 5.33 26.67 -1.36
CA LEU A 233 5.17 27.73 -0.36
C LEU A 233 6.14 27.57 0.81
N LYS A 234 6.36 26.33 1.26
CA LYS A 234 7.31 26.04 2.35
C LYS A 234 8.76 26.33 1.95
N ASN A 235 9.10 26.20 0.67
CA ASN A 235 10.50 26.21 0.20
C ASN A 235 10.80 27.30 -0.83
N ASN A 236 9.88 28.24 -1.03
CA ASN A 236 9.98 29.35 -1.97
C ASN A 236 10.36 28.92 -3.41
N LEU A 237 9.76 27.83 -3.90
CA LEU A 237 10.07 27.28 -5.22
C LEU A 237 9.53 28.18 -6.35
N LYS A 238 10.21 28.21 -7.50
CA LYS A 238 9.85 29.04 -8.66
C LYS A 238 8.76 28.41 -9.54
N ILE A 239 7.66 27.99 -8.92
CA ILE A 239 6.51 27.36 -9.61
C ILE A 239 5.37 28.37 -9.74
N ASN A 240 4.72 28.47 -10.90
CA ASN A 240 3.59 29.38 -11.08
C ASN A 240 2.30 28.76 -10.52
N LEU A 241 1.75 29.37 -9.46
CA LEU A 241 0.53 28.88 -8.81
C LEU A 241 -0.72 29.02 -9.68
N ASP A 242 -0.79 30.08 -10.47
CA ASP A 242 -1.95 30.32 -11.34
C ASP A 242 -2.01 29.28 -12.46
N ASP A 243 -0.86 28.89 -13.01
CA ASP A 243 -0.79 27.78 -13.98
C ASP A 243 -1.23 26.46 -13.33
N LEU A 244 -0.83 26.19 -12.08
CA LEU A 244 -1.27 25.00 -11.35
C LEU A 244 -2.79 24.98 -11.12
N ILE A 245 -3.35 26.09 -10.61
CA ILE A 245 -4.80 26.19 -10.35
C ILE A 245 -5.59 26.08 -11.66
N ALA A 246 -5.08 26.65 -12.75
CA ALA A 246 -5.70 26.60 -14.07
C ALA A 246 -5.77 25.17 -14.67
N LYS A 247 -4.94 24.24 -14.22
CA LYS A 247 -4.97 22.83 -14.67
C LYS A 247 -6.15 22.02 -14.14
N LEU A 248 -6.84 22.52 -13.12
CA LEU A 248 -8.12 21.95 -12.68
C LEU A 248 -9.26 22.54 -13.53
N SER A 249 -10.33 21.78 -13.75
CA SER A 249 -11.49 22.25 -14.52
C SER A 249 -12.62 22.71 -13.59
N SER A 250 -12.81 22.01 -12.48
CA SER A 250 -13.81 22.21 -11.45
C SER A 250 -13.50 23.44 -10.60
N PHE A 251 -14.42 24.40 -10.61
CA PHE A 251 -14.36 25.57 -9.72
C PHE A 251 -14.36 25.18 -8.25
N PHE A 252 -15.02 24.08 -7.89
CA PHE A 252 -15.01 23.56 -6.52
C PHE A 252 -13.59 23.17 -6.10
N LEU A 253 -12.88 22.40 -6.92
CA LEU A 253 -11.51 21.96 -6.62
C LEU A 253 -10.51 23.12 -6.70
N LYS A 254 -10.66 24.04 -7.67
CA LYS A 254 -9.90 25.31 -7.70
C LYS A 254 -10.05 26.09 -6.41
N THR A 255 -11.27 26.19 -5.90
CA THR A 255 -11.56 26.91 -4.65
C THR A 255 -10.88 26.22 -3.46
N LYS A 256 -11.03 24.90 -3.32
CA LYS A 256 -10.35 24.14 -2.25
C LYS A 256 -8.83 24.31 -2.32
N LEU A 257 -8.26 24.34 -3.52
CA LEU A 257 -6.82 24.52 -3.72
C LEU A 257 -6.35 25.94 -3.34
N ALA A 258 -7.10 26.96 -3.72
CA ALA A 258 -6.81 28.34 -3.35
C ALA A 258 -6.98 28.58 -1.84
N ILE A 259 -7.92 27.90 -1.17
CA ILE A 259 -8.03 27.90 0.30
C ILE A 259 -6.76 27.31 0.93
N VAL A 260 -6.18 26.25 0.35
CA VAL A 260 -4.87 25.72 0.81
C VAL A 260 -3.79 26.79 0.65
N TYR A 261 -3.77 27.54 -0.45
CA TYR A 261 -2.79 28.60 -0.68
C TYR A 261 -2.81 29.67 0.43
N ILE A 262 -3.99 30.16 0.85
CA ILE A 262 -4.13 31.14 1.94
C ILE A 262 -3.47 30.68 3.24
N ARG A 263 -3.52 29.37 3.54
CA ARG A 263 -2.97 28.82 4.79
C ARG A 263 -1.44 28.87 4.86
N PHE A 264 -0.78 28.99 3.72
CA PHE A 264 0.69 28.89 3.62
C PHE A 264 1.33 30.11 2.95
N CYS A 265 0.55 31.00 2.33
CA CYS A 265 1.08 32.23 1.74
C CYS A 265 1.37 33.30 2.81
N LYS A 266 2.13 34.33 2.40
CA LYS A 266 2.43 35.49 3.24
C LYS A 266 1.20 36.40 3.36
N ASP A 267 1.13 37.17 4.45
CA ASP A 267 -0.04 38.01 4.76
C ASP A 267 -0.37 39.05 3.68
N ASP A 268 0.65 39.58 3.00
CA ASP A 268 0.53 40.53 1.90
C ASP A 268 -0.09 39.92 0.63
N GLU A 269 0.05 38.61 0.42
CA GLU A 269 -0.55 37.89 -0.71
C GLU A 269 -2.00 37.47 -0.44
N LYS A 270 -2.40 37.33 0.84
CA LYS A 270 -3.71 36.76 1.23
C LYS A 270 -4.90 37.48 0.61
N ALA A 271 -4.90 38.82 0.60
CA ALA A 271 -6.03 39.59 0.10
C ALA A 271 -6.35 39.26 -1.37
N SER A 272 -5.33 39.27 -2.24
CA SER A 272 -5.49 38.93 -3.67
C SER A 272 -5.94 37.48 -3.90
N VAL A 273 -5.56 36.56 -3.00
CA VAL A 273 -5.99 35.16 -3.10
C VAL A 273 -7.44 34.99 -2.66
N ILE A 274 -7.86 35.72 -1.62
CA ILE A 274 -9.26 35.75 -1.16
C ILE A 274 -10.17 36.25 -2.28
N ASP A 275 -9.80 37.33 -2.98
CA ASP A 275 -10.60 37.86 -4.08
C ASP A 275 -10.82 36.80 -5.17
N ARG A 276 -9.75 36.10 -5.59
CA ARG A 276 -9.83 34.99 -6.56
C ARG A 276 -10.70 33.83 -6.07
N ILE A 277 -10.63 33.49 -4.79
CA ILE A 277 -11.48 32.46 -4.19
C ILE A 277 -12.95 32.85 -4.30
N LEU A 278 -13.28 34.10 -3.98
CA LEU A 278 -14.65 34.59 -4.07
C LEU A 278 -15.16 34.55 -5.52
N GLU A 279 -14.32 34.87 -6.50
CA GLU A 279 -14.64 34.72 -7.93
C GLU A 279 -14.93 33.26 -8.31
N PHE A 280 -14.14 32.29 -7.82
CA PHE A 280 -14.41 30.88 -8.08
C PHE A 280 -15.69 30.39 -7.40
N ILE A 281 -15.95 30.80 -6.16
CA ILE A 281 -17.16 30.45 -5.41
C ILE A 281 -18.41 30.95 -6.14
N GLN A 282 -18.39 32.15 -6.72
CA GLN A 282 -19.52 32.68 -7.48
C GLN A 282 -19.91 31.79 -8.67
N GLN A 283 -18.95 31.06 -9.25
CA GLN A 283 -19.17 30.17 -10.39
C GLN A 283 -19.70 28.77 -10.00
N ILE A 284 -19.77 28.46 -8.70
CA ILE A 284 -20.29 27.19 -8.20
C ILE A 284 -21.82 27.20 -8.19
N ARG A 285 -22.45 26.21 -8.82
CA ARG A 285 -23.93 26.14 -8.93
C ARG A 285 -24.61 25.67 -7.65
N LYS A 286 -23.99 24.78 -6.90
CA LYS A 286 -24.59 24.14 -5.72
C LYS A 286 -24.41 25.03 -4.49
N GLU A 287 -25.51 25.60 -4.00
CA GLU A 287 -25.52 26.54 -2.88
C GLU A 287 -24.93 25.95 -1.59
N LYS A 288 -25.14 24.66 -1.33
CA LYS A 288 -24.49 23.98 -0.20
C LYS A 288 -22.96 24.03 -0.30
N ASP A 289 -22.41 23.83 -1.49
CA ASP A 289 -20.96 23.80 -1.71
C ASP A 289 -20.37 25.21 -1.61
N LYS A 290 -21.08 26.24 -2.10
CA LYS A 290 -20.75 27.65 -1.88
C LYS A 290 -20.64 27.99 -0.39
N ALA A 291 -21.67 27.65 0.39
CA ALA A 291 -21.71 27.96 1.81
C ALA A 291 -20.54 27.31 2.59
N ILE A 292 -20.23 26.04 2.26
CA ILE A 292 -19.08 25.33 2.83
C ILE A 292 -17.79 26.07 2.50
N LEU A 293 -17.55 26.38 1.21
CA LEU A 293 -16.30 27.01 0.77
C LEU A 293 -16.15 28.45 1.30
N LEU A 294 -17.22 29.22 1.41
CA LEU A 294 -17.18 30.55 2.06
C LEU A 294 -16.75 30.43 3.53
N THR A 295 -17.29 29.44 4.24
CA THR A 295 -16.95 29.19 5.64
C THR A 295 -15.48 28.78 5.77
N GLU A 296 -15.02 27.84 4.95
CA GLU A 296 -13.62 27.40 4.93
C GLU A 296 -12.66 28.53 4.56
N THR A 297 -13.05 29.41 3.63
CA THR A 297 -12.27 30.58 3.23
C THR A 297 -12.11 31.56 4.38
N ALA A 298 -13.22 31.88 5.07
CA ALA A 298 -13.19 32.77 6.23
C ALA A 298 -12.31 32.19 7.36
N LEU A 299 -12.43 30.89 7.63
CA LEU A 299 -11.59 30.23 8.64
C LEU A 299 -10.11 30.26 8.26
N ALA A 300 -9.78 29.94 7.01
CA ALA A 300 -8.40 29.97 6.51
C ALA A 300 -7.80 31.39 6.58
N ALA A 301 -8.57 32.41 6.22
CA ALA A 301 -8.14 33.81 6.31
C ALA A 301 -7.85 34.24 7.77
N LEU A 302 -8.60 33.71 8.73
CA LEU A 302 -8.40 33.91 10.16
C LEU A 302 -7.30 33.04 10.78
N GLY A 303 -6.61 32.21 9.98
CA GLY A 303 -5.60 31.25 10.47
C GLY A 303 -6.19 30.10 11.29
N ARG A 304 -7.49 29.81 11.16
CA ARG A 304 -8.20 28.73 11.85
C ARG A 304 -8.44 27.55 10.90
N SER A 305 -8.43 26.32 11.41
CA SER A 305 -8.86 25.13 10.66
C SER A 305 -10.33 24.80 10.96
N SER A 306 -11.11 24.45 9.94
CA SER A 306 -12.39 23.77 10.15
C SER A 306 -12.11 22.33 10.60
N GLU A 307 -12.73 21.90 11.71
CA GLU A 307 -12.84 20.47 12.07
C GLU A 307 -13.90 19.74 11.22
N ILE A 308 -14.51 20.43 10.26
CA ILE A 308 -15.48 19.87 9.33
C ILE A 308 -14.70 19.23 8.19
N LEU A 309 -14.31 17.96 8.39
CA LEU A 309 -13.82 17.02 7.39
C LEU A 309 -14.92 15.99 7.11
#